data_AF-A0A9P0NMS2-F1
#
_entry.id   AF-A0A9P0NMS2-F1
#
_cell.length_a   1.000
_cell.length_b   1.000
_cell.length_c   1.000
_cell.angle_alpha   90.00
_cell.angle_beta   90.00
_cell.angle_gamma   90.00
#
_symmetry.space_group_name_H-M   'P 1'
#
loop_
_entity.id
_entity.type
_entity.pdbx_description
1 polymer ?
#
loop_
_entity_poly.entity_id
_entity_poly.type
_entity_poly.pdbx_seq_one_letter_code
_entity_poly.pdbx_strand_id
1 'polypeptide(L)'
;MPKNKGKGGKNRRRGKNENETEKRELVFKEDGQEYAQVTKMLGNGRLEAMCFDGVKRLCHIRGKLRKKVWINQADIVLIGLREYQDTKADVILKYTPDEARNLKTYGEFPETVRINDTVTFVDDGLDEDIEFGDDISEDEEADNAVDNI
;
A
#
# COMPACT_ATOMS: atom_id res chain seq x y z
N MET A 1 -3.21 -36.98 21.63
CA MET A 1 -2.02 -36.10 21.53
C MET A 1 -2.38 -34.87 20.71
N PRO A 2 -2.35 -33.66 21.29
CA PRO A 2 -2.69 -32.42 20.57
C PRO A 2 -1.59 -32.09 19.56
N LYS A 3 -1.95 -31.78 18.31
CA LYS A 3 -1.00 -31.34 17.29
C LYS A 3 -0.66 -29.86 17.55
N ASN A 4 0.62 -29.57 17.82
CA ASN A 4 1.18 -28.23 17.92
C ASN A 4 0.75 -27.36 16.73
N LYS A 5 -0.16 -26.42 16.98
CA LYS A 5 -0.47 -25.29 16.10
C LYS A 5 0.65 -24.25 16.23
N GLY A 6 1.84 -24.60 15.73
CA GLY A 6 2.98 -23.70 15.74
C GLY A 6 2.70 -22.46 14.89
N LYS A 7 2.51 -21.30 15.55
CA LYS A 7 2.65 -19.95 14.94
C LYS A 7 4.11 -19.76 14.51
N GLY A 8 4.56 -20.42 13.43
CA GLY A 8 5.99 -20.42 13.11
C GLY A 8 6.35 -21.05 11.77
N GLY A 9 5.60 -20.75 10.70
CA GLY A 9 6.00 -21.14 9.34
C GLY A 9 7.11 -20.26 8.80
N LYS A 10 8.06 -20.84 8.04
CA LYS A 10 9.20 -20.17 7.36
C LYS A 10 8.81 -18.97 6.47
N ASN A 11 7.52 -18.78 6.19
CA ASN A 11 7.00 -17.66 5.40
C ASN A 11 6.53 -16.45 6.24
N ARG A 12 6.47 -16.55 7.58
CA ARG A 12 5.87 -15.50 8.44
C ARG A 12 6.83 -14.35 8.76
N ARG A 13 8.16 -14.52 8.59
CA ARG A 13 9.18 -13.52 8.94
C ARG A 13 9.88 -12.89 7.72
N ARG A 14 9.12 -12.47 6.70
CA ARG A 14 9.68 -11.79 5.51
C ARG A 14 8.97 -10.49 5.12
N GLY A 15 8.07 -9.98 5.95
CA GLY A 15 7.55 -8.62 5.78
C GLY A 15 8.54 -7.63 6.38
N LYS A 16 9.25 -6.87 5.54
CA LYS A 16 9.93 -5.66 6.00
C LYS A 16 8.82 -4.62 6.16
N ASN A 17 8.47 -4.29 7.40
CA ASN A 17 7.47 -3.27 7.70
C ASN A 17 8.10 -1.91 7.37
N GLU A 18 7.98 -1.48 6.12
CA GLU A 18 8.27 -0.11 5.72
C GLU A 18 6.98 0.66 5.94
N ASN A 19 7.00 1.57 6.93
CA ASN A 19 5.86 2.37 7.34
C ASN A 19 5.40 3.23 6.15
N GLU A 20 4.33 2.81 5.47
CA GLU A 20 3.76 3.51 4.31
C GLU A 20 2.99 4.78 4.74
N THR A 21 2.80 4.97 6.04
CA THR A 21 2.01 6.05 6.64
C THR A 21 2.79 7.36 6.85
N GLU A 22 4.13 7.35 6.71
CA GLU A 22 4.89 8.60 6.80
C GLU A 22 4.67 9.46 5.56
N LYS A 23 4.28 10.72 5.77
CA LYS A 23 4.11 11.73 4.73
C LYS A 23 5.44 11.94 4.01
N ARG A 24 5.57 11.32 2.84
CA ARG A 24 6.72 11.47 1.94
C ARG A 24 6.63 12.78 1.16
N GLU A 25 7.79 13.21 0.65
CA GLU A 25 7.86 14.34 -0.27
C GLU A 25 7.14 14.01 -1.59
N LEU A 26 6.42 15.00 -2.13
CA LEU A 26 5.72 14.87 -3.39
C LEU A 26 6.73 14.79 -4.53
N VAL A 27 6.63 13.72 -5.33
CA VAL A 27 7.49 13.51 -6.49
C VAL A 27 6.83 14.11 -7.73
N PHE A 28 7.50 15.06 -8.37
CA PHE A 28 7.09 15.66 -9.64
C PHE A 28 7.57 14.82 -10.84
N LYS A 29 6.96 15.03 -12.01
CA LYS A 29 7.42 14.39 -13.23
C LYS A 29 8.76 14.98 -13.68
N GLU A 30 9.59 14.12 -14.24
CA GLU A 30 10.86 14.48 -14.88
C GLU A 30 10.77 14.27 -16.39
N ASP A 31 11.85 14.61 -17.11
CA ASP A 31 11.93 14.34 -18.54
C ASP A 31 11.81 12.83 -18.84
N GLY A 32 11.06 12.50 -19.89
CA GLY A 32 10.69 11.12 -20.20
C GLY A 32 9.66 10.48 -19.27
N GLN A 33 9.03 11.25 -18.38
CA GLN A 33 7.93 10.80 -17.53
C GLN A 33 6.68 11.62 -17.79
N GLU A 34 5.51 11.01 -17.54
CA GLU A 34 4.24 11.71 -17.66
C GLU A 34 3.26 11.24 -16.58
N TYR A 35 2.33 12.11 -16.23
CA TYR A 35 1.22 11.75 -15.35
C TYR A 35 0.16 11.00 -16.15
N ALA A 36 -0.51 10.02 -15.52
CA ALA A 36 -1.58 9.29 -16.16
C ALA A 36 -2.66 8.85 -15.17
N GLN A 37 -3.88 8.71 -15.67
CA GLN A 37 -5.00 8.11 -14.94
C GLN A 37 -5.24 6.68 -15.42
N VAL A 38 -5.36 5.74 -14.48
CA VAL A 38 -5.63 4.33 -14.80
C VAL A 38 -7.05 4.19 -15.37
N THR A 39 -7.16 3.69 -16.60
CA THR A 39 -8.45 3.47 -17.26
C THR A 39 -8.99 2.08 -16.99
N LYS A 40 -8.17 1.02 -17.14
CA LYS A 40 -8.57 -0.35 -16.84
C LYS A 40 -7.39 -1.24 -16.48
N MET A 41 -7.64 -2.25 -15.65
CA MET A 41 -6.66 -3.29 -15.34
C MET A 41 -6.74 -4.40 -16.40
N LEU A 42 -5.59 -4.81 -16.94
CA LEU A 42 -5.50 -5.85 -17.99
C LEU A 42 -5.06 -7.22 -17.45
N GLY A 43 -4.64 -7.28 -16.19
CA GLY A 43 -4.07 -8.50 -15.59
C GLY A 43 -2.59 -8.70 -15.93
N ASN A 44 -1.97 -9.74 -15.36
CA ASN A 44 -0.53 -10.02 -15.47
C ASN A 44 0.37 -8.79 -15.13
N GLY A 45 -0.12 -7.92 -14.24
CA GLY A 45 0.46 -6.63 -13.89
C GLY A 45 0.66 -5.67 -15.06
N ARG A 46 -0.29 -5.66 -15.99
CA ARG A 46 -0.47 -4.63 -17.01
C ARG A 46 -1.77 -3.88 -16.75
N LEU A 47 -1.78 -2.63 -17.16
CA LEU A 47 -2.95 -1.76 -17.11
C LEU A 47 -2.96 -0.85 -18.34
N GLU A 48 -4.11 -0.29 -18.66
CA GLU A 48 -4.25 0.80 -19.63
C GLU A 48 -4.41 2.10 -18.85
N ALA A 49 -3.62 3.11 -19.21
CA ALA A 49 -3.70 4.43 -18.62
C ALA A 49 -3.90 5.49 -19.70
N MET A 50 -4.73 6.48 -19.37
CA MET A 50 -4.92 7.70 -20.14
C MET A 50 -3.90 8.71 -19.63
N CYS A 51 -2.92 9.04 -20.45
CA CYS A 51 -1.88 10.00 -20.11
C CYS A 51 -2.39 11.42 -20.32
N PHE A 52 -1.89 12.40 -19.57
CA PHE A 52 -2.35 13.78 -19.70
C PHE A 52 -1.80 14.50 -20.95
N ASP A 53 -0.93 13.83 -21.71
CA ASP A 53 -0.59 14.19 -23.09
C ASP A 53 -1.74 13.89 -24.09
N GLY A 54 -2.80 13.20 -23.66
CA GLY A 54 -3.95 12.81 -24.47
C GLY A 54 -3.85 11.40 -25.08
N VAL A 55 -2.76 10.67 -24.86
CA VAL A 55 -2.49 9.35 -25.46
C VAL A 55 -2.83 8.23 -24.48
N LYS A 56 -3.50 7.20 -24.98
CA LYS A 56 -3.72 5.95 -24.22
C LYS A 56 -2.53 5.03 -24.39
N ARG A 57 -1.93 4.63 -23.27
CA ARG A 57 -0.73 3.78 -23.26
C ARG A 57 -0.98 2.50 -22.50
N LEU A 58 -0.32 1.43 -22.95
CA LEU A 58 -0.26 0.15 -22.23
C LEU A 58 0.88 0.23 -21.23
N CYS A 59 0.53 0.28 -19.94
CA CYS A 59 1.49 0.41 -18.87
C CYS A 59 1.80 -0.94 -18.23
N HIS A 60 3.07 -1.15 -17.92
CA HIS A 60 3.54 -2.31 -17.17
C HIS A 60 3.91 -1.91 -15.74
N ILE A 61 3.38 -2.63 -14.75
CA ILE A 61 3.61 -2.31 -13.33
C ILE A 61 5.03 -2.74 -12.95
N ARG A 62 5.87 -1.78 -12.54
CA ARG A 62 7.24 -2.03 -12.08
C ARG A 62 7.24 -3.05 -10.94
N GLY A 63 8.19 -3.98 -10.97
CA GLY A 63 8.28 -5.08 -10.00
C GLY A 63 8.30 -4.62 -8.53
N LYS A 64 8.89 -3.45 -8.26
CA LYS A 64 8.92 -2.83 -6.92
C LYS A 64 7.52 -2.52 -6.38
N LEU A 65 6.59 -2.10 -7.24
CA LEU A 65 5.21 -1.77 -6.88
C LEU A 65 4.35 -3.02 -6.69
N ARG A 66 4.55 -4.07 -7.51
CA ARG A 66 3.68 -5.26 -7.57
C ARG A 66 3.40 -5.95 -6.23
N LYS A 67 4.29 -5.83 -5.25
CA LYS A 67 4.12 -6.44 -3.91
C LYS A 67 3.80 -5.44 -2.80
N LYS A 68 4.00 -4.15 -3.06
CA LYS A 68 3.89 -3.09 -2.05
C LYS A 68 2.62 -2.28 -2.23
N VAL A 69 2.29 -1.93 -3.47
CA VAL A 69 1.26 -0.95 -3.79
C VAL A 69 0.20 -1.58 -4.67
N TRP A 70 -1.05 -1.40 -4.23
CA TRP A 70 -2.24 -1.81 -4.97
C TRP A 70 -2.72 -0.66 -5.86
N ILE A 71 -2.88 -0.93 -7.14
CA ILE A 71 -3.30 0.04 -8.16
C ILE A 71 -4.69 -0.37 -8.66
N ASN A 72 -5.64 0.54 -8.57
CA ASN A 72 -7.02 0.36 -8.99
C ASN A 72 -7.36 1.27 -10.17
N GLN A 73 -8.58 1.09 -10.71
CA GLN A 73 -9.12 1.97 -11.73
C GLN A 73 -9.29 3.40 -11.19
N ALA A 74 -9.02 4.39 -12.06
CA ALA A 74 -9.07 5.83 -11.81
C ALA A 74 -8.05 6.37 -10.79
N ASP A 75 -7.12 5.55 -10.31
CA ASP A 75 -5.93 6.02 -9.58
C ASP A 75 -5.04 6.89 -10.49
N ILE A 76 -4.37 7.87 -9.88
CA ILE A 76 -3.37 8.71 -10.55
C ILE A 76 -1.97 8.08 -10.35
N VAL A 77 -1.24 7.94 -11.45
CA VAL A 77 0.07 7.29 -11.47
C VAL A 77 1.08 8.12 -12.25
N LEU A 78 2.35 7.97 -11.89
CA LEU A 78 3.49 8.46 -12.67
C LEU A 78 3.97 7.33 -13.59
N ILE A 79 4.04 7.62 -14.88
CA ILE A 79 4.52 6.67 -15.89
C ILE A 79 5.85 7.13 -16.47
N GLY A 80 6.74 6.18 -16.74
CA GLY A 80 7.95 6.39 -17.53
C GLY A 80 7.69 6.00 -18.98
N LEU A 81 7.95 6.92 -19.89
CA LEU A 81 7.83 6.72 -21.32
C LEU A 81 9.01 5.92 -21.85
N ARG A 82 8.83 5.29 -23.01
CA ARG A 82 9.91 4.58 -23.72
C ARG A 82 10.22 5.33 -25.00
N GLU A 83 11.47 5.73 -25.16
CA GLU A 83 11.94 6.49 -26.34
C GLU A 83 11.62 5.79 -27.67
N TYR A 84 11.67 4.46 -27.69
CA TYR A 84 11.49 3.65 -28.90
C TYR A 84 10.04 3.17 -29.12
N GLN A 85 9.15 3.30 -28.14
CA GLN A 85 7.78 2.77 -28.25
C GLN A 85 6.80 3.59 -27.42
N ASP A 86 6.26 4.64 -28.02
CA ASP A 86 5.31 5.57 -27.39
C ASP A 86 4.01 4.88 -26.90
N THR A 87 3.57 3.83 -27.59
CA THR A 87 2.36 3.05 -27.20
C THR A 87 2.48 2.33 -25.85
N LYS A 88 3.70 2.21 -25.30
CA LYS A 88 3.95 1.50 -24.05
C LYS A 88 4.70 2.37 -23.06
N ALA A 89 4.38 2.16 -21.78
CA ALA A 89 5.02 2.84 -20.68
C ALA A 89 5.20 1.88 -19.48
N ASP A 90 5.96 2.31 -18.49
CA ASP A 90 6.14 1.57 -17.23
C ASP A 90 5.66 2.42 -16.06
N VAL A 91 4.93 1.85 -15.10
CA VAL A 91 4.45 2.58 -13.93
C VAL A 91 5.58 2.73 -12.92
N ILE A 92 5.89 3.97 -12.55
CA ILE A 92 6.98 4.31 -11.62
C ILE A 92 6.44 4.44 -10.19
N LEU A 93 5.35 5.19 -10.02
CA LEU A 93 4.78 5.56 -8.72
C LEU A 93 3.24 5.62 -8.81
N LYS A 94 2.58 5.29 -7.70
CA LYS A 94 1.16 5.60 -7.47
C LYS A 94 1.08 6.78 -6.51
N TYR A 95 0.25 7.76 -6.86
CA TYR A 95 -0.08 8.86 -5.96
C TYR A 95 -1.24 8.49 -5.04
N THR A 96 -1.17 8.95 -3.79
CA THR A 96 -2.33 8.92 -2.90
C THR A 96 -3.37 9.96 -3.34
N PRO A 97 -4.65 9.86 -2.92
CA PRO A 97 -5.66 10.86 -3.24
C PRO A 97 -5.24 12.28 -2.81
N ASP A 98 -4.58 12.42 -1.67
CA ASP A 98 -4.07 13.70 -1.17
C ASP A 98 -2.92 14.25 -2.01
N GLU A 99 -1.97 13.40 -2.40
CA GLU A 99 -0.90 13.78 -3.33
C GLU A 99 -1.48 14.24 -4.68
N ALA A 100 -2.50 13.54 -5.19
CA ALA A 100 -3.19 13.91 -6.42
C ALA A 100 -3.90 15.27 -6.31
N ARG A 101 -4.51 15.59 -5.16
CA ARG A 101 -5.10 16.92 -4.91
C ARG A 101 -4.03 18.00 -4.88
N ASN A 102 -2.88 17.73 -4.26
CA ASN A 102 -1.78 18.69 -4.25
C ASN A 102 -1.26 18.95 -5.66
N LEU A 103 -1.04 17.91 -6.47
CA LEU A 103 -0.65 18.05 -7.88
C LEU A 103 -1.67 18.86 -8.70
N LYS A 104 -2.96 18.68 -8.41
CA LYS A 104 -4.03 19.49 -9.01
C LYS A 104 -3.89 20.97 -8.65
N THR A 105 -3.61 21.27 -7.39
CA THR A 105 -3.37 22.65 -6.90
C THR A 105 -2.13 23.28 -7.56
N TYR A 106 -1.09 22.49 -7.83
CA TYR A 106 0.09 22.95 -8.56
C TYR A 106 -0.14 23.15 -10.07
N GLY A 107 -1.27 22.70 -10.61
CA GLY A 107 -1.61 22.87 -12.03
C GLY A 107 -0.88 21.92 -12.98
N GLU A 108 -0.37 20.79 -12.48
CA GLU A 108 0.35 19.81 -13.29
C GLU A 108 -0.54 19.08 -14.32
N PHE A 109 -1.84 19.03 -14.08
CA PHE A 109 -2.81 18.43 -15.00
C PHE A 109 -4.16 19.17 -14.96
N PRO A 110 -5.03 18.98 -15.98
CA PRO A 110 -6.28 19.72 -16.09
C PRO A 110 -7.22 19.54 -14.89
N GLU A 111 -7.98 20.57 -14.54
CA GLU A 111 -8.90 20.51 -13.40
C GLU A 111 -10.06 19.51 -13.57
N THR A 112 -10.33 19.09 -14.80
CA THR A 112 -11.42 18.18 -15.17
C THR A 112 -11.21 16.75 -14.69
N VAL A 113 -10.02 16.43 -14.17
CA VAL A 113 -9.67 15.09 -13.73
C VAL A 113 -10.45 14.70 -12.48
N ARG A 114 -11.14 13.56 -12.55
CA ARG A 114 -11.87 12.97 -11.43
C ARG A 114 -10.90 12.14 -10.59
N ILE A 115 -10.63 12.58 -9.37
CA ILE A 115 -9.83 11.85 -8.39
C ILE A 115 -10.78 10.94 -7.62
N ASN A 116 -10.53 9.64 -7.61
CA ASN A 116 -11.25 8.72 -6.75
C ASN A 116 -10.73 8.85 -5.32
N ASP A 117 -11.56 9.35 -4.42
CA ASP A 117 -11.39 9.06 -3.01
C ASP A 117 -11.79 7.61 -2.79
N THR A 118 -10.80 6.72 -2.74
CA THR A 118 -11.01 5.52 -1.93
C THR A 118 -11.13 6.03 -0.51
N VAL A 119 -12.37 6.24 -0.07
CA VAL A 119 -12.69 6.39 1.35
C VAL A 119 -12.25 5.07 1.97
N THR A 120 -11.02 5.03 2.46
CA THR A 120 -10.67 4.10 3.52
C THR A 120 -11.58 4.53 4.66
N PHE A 121 -12.72 3.85 4.78
CA PHE A 121 -13.43 3.73 6.04
C PHE A 121 -12.47 3.01 6.99
N VAL A 122 -11.42 3.73 7.41
CA VAL A 122 -10.73 3.45 8.65
C VAL A 122 -11.76 3.90 9.65
N ASP A 123 -12.44 2.91 10.24
CA ASP A 123 -13.17 3.08 11.48
C ASP A 123 -12.17 3.67 12.49
N ASP A 124 -12.17 5.00 12.60
CA ASP A 124 -11.30 5.81 13.45
C ASP A 124 -11.76 5.68 14.91
N GLY A 125 -11.79 4.43 15.43
CA GLY A 125 -12.48 4.18 16.69
C GLY A 125 -12.17 2.92 17.48
N LEU A 126 -11.38 1.96 16.99
CA LEU A 126 -11.03 0.76 17.77
C LEU A 126 -9.57 0.33 17.58
N ASP A 127 -8.64 1.24 17.87
CA ASP A 127 -7.41 0.84 18.57
C ASP A 127 -7.77 0.58 20.04
N GLU A 128 -8.57 -0.47 20.31
CA GLU A 128 -8.50 -1.10 21.63
C GLU A 128 -7.23 -1.94 21.62
N ASP A 129 -6.20 -1.41 22.26
CA ASP A 129 -5.02 -2.15 22.68
C ASP A 129 -5.45 -3.49 23.29
N ILE A 130 -5.35 -4.58 22.52
CA ILE A 130 -5.37 -5.92 23.10
C ILE A 130 -4.03 -6.06 23.82
N GLU A 131 -3.96 -5.53 25.05
CA GLU A 131 -2.97 -5.95 26.03
C GLU A 131 -3.17 -7.46 26.23
N PHE A 132 -2.31 -8.26 25.59
CA PHE A 132 -2.11 -9.64 26.00
C PHE A 132 -1.50 -9.57 27.40
N GLY A 133 -2.36 -9.62 28.41
CA GLY A 133 -1.96 -9.78 29.80
C GLY A 133 -1.00 -10.95 29.90
N ASP A 134 0.20 -10.66 30.41
CA ASP A 134 1.17 -11.65 30.82
C ASP A 134 0.48 -12.48 31.92
N ASP A 135 0.16 -13.73 31.60
CA ASP A 135 -0.48 -14.69 32.50
C ASP A 135 0.55 -15.01 33.58
N ILE A 136 0.63 -14.15 34.61
CA ILE A 136 1.42 -14.40 35.81
C ILE A 136 0.80 -15.63 36.45
N SER A 137 1.52 -16.75 36.36
CA SER A 137 1.22 -17.95 37.13
C SER A 137 1.25 -17.59 38.61
N GLU A 138 0.07 -17.43 39.21
CA GLU A 138 -0.13 -17.48 40.65
C GLU A 138 0.23 -18.91 41.10
N ASP A 139 1.47 -19.09 41.55
CA ASP A 139 1.84 -20.25 42.36
C ASP A 139 1.02 -20.14 43.67
N GLU A 140 0.02 -21.00 43.82
CA GLU A 140 -0.77 -21.09 45.05
C GLU A 140 0.12 -21.45 46.24
N GLU A 141 0.14 -20.56 47.22
CA GLU A 141 0.64 -20.80 48.56
C GLU A 141 -0.36 -21.68 49.34
N ALA A 142 -0.05 -22.97 49.45
CA ALA A 142 -0.53 -23.89 50.49
C ALA A 142 0.63 -24.87 50.74
N ASP A 143 1.25 -24.95 51.91
CA ASP A 143 0.63 -25.48 53.13
C ASP A 143 1.30 -24.92 54.41
N ASN A 144 0.49 -24.27 55.26
CA ASN A 144 0.77 -24.17 56.69
C ASN A 144 0.32 -25.47 57.38
N ALA A 145 1.20 -26.12 58.14
CA ALA A 145 0.97 -26.50 59.54
C ALA A 145 1.95 -27.61 59.99
N VAL A 146 2.80 -27.21 60.93
CA VAL A 146 3.44 -28.09 61.92
C VAL A 146 2.35 -28.81 62.72
N ASP A 147 2.45 -30.14 62.88
CA ASP A 147 1.89 -30.83 64.05
C ASP A 147 2.68 -32.11 64.41
N ASN A 148 2.82 -32.31 65.72
CA ASN A 148 3.59 -33.31 66.46
C ASN A 148 3.47 -34.77 66.00
N ILE A 149 4.59 -35.50 66.06
CA ILE A 149 4.82 -36.69 66.93
C ILE A 149 6.32 -36.98 67.03
#